data_AF-B4WVH5-F1
#
_entry.id   AF-B4WVH5-F1
#
_cell.length_a   1.000
_cell.length_b   1.000
_cell.length_c   1.000
_cell.angle_alpha   90.00
_cell.angle_beta   90.00
_cell.angle_gamma   90.00
#
_symmetry.space_group_name_H-M   'P 1'
#
loop_
_entity.id
_entity.type
_entity.pdbx_description
1 polymer ?
#
loop_
_entity_poly.entity_id
_entity_poly.type
_entity_poly.pdbx_seq_one_letter_code
_entity_poly.pdbx_strand_id
1 'polypeptide(L)'
;MNLQKQILAMEMKAKLSNLWIFYLFNTIFRDIHEFIEPGFIEQVMTGTFNGIQITENLLLFGGFVAEVPISMVLLSRLLPYGTNRWANIIAAVITLAFELNNGTTDLDDTFHLILKMVALLFIIWLAWRWRNSAPKQYSTSQEA
;
A
#
# COMPACT_ATOMS: atom_id res chain seq x y z
N MET A 1 -2.06 -23.89 22.47
CA MET A 1 -2.05 -22.83 21.42
C MET A 1 -3.49 -22.67 20.93
N ASN A 2 -4.13 -21.50 21.10
CA ASN A 2 -5.58 -21.35 20.90
C ASN A 2 -5.91 -21.05 19.42
N LEU A 3 -6.60 -21.97 18.75
CA LEU A 3 -7.00 -21.92 17.32
C LEU A 3 -7.63 -20.57 16.93
N GLN A 4 -8.45 -19.98 17.82
CA GLN A 4 -9.10 -18.69 17.59
C GLN A 4 -8.09 -17.56 17.33
N LYS A 5 -6.97 -17.52 18.06
CA LYS A 5 -5.94 -16.49 17.86
C LYS A 5 -5.27 -16.63 16.49
N GLN A 6 -5.09 -17.85 16.00
CA GLN A 6 -4.51 -18.10 14.68
C GLN A 6 -5.46 -17.67 13.56
N ILE A 7 -6.75 -17.99 13.69
CA ILE A 7 -7.79 -17.57 12.74
C ILE A 7 -7.83 -16.04 12.66
N LEU A 8 -7.93 -15.34 13.79
CA LEU A 8 -7.95 -13.87 13.83
C LEU A 8 -6.69 -13.24 13.22
N ALA A 9 -5.51 -13.86 13.43
CA ALA A 9 -4.27 -13.39 12.82
C ALA A 9 -4.27 -13.58 11.29
N MET A 10 -4.74 -14.72 10.80
CA MET A 10 -4.86 -14.98 9.35
C MET A 10 -5.88 -14.05 8.69
N GLU A 11 -7.03 -13.80 9.33
CA GLU A 11 -8.02 -12.85 8.86
C GLU A 11 -7.45 -11.43 8.77
N MET A 12 -6.63 -11.01 9.73
CA MET A 12 -6.01 -9.68 9.69
C MET A 12 -5.00 -9.54 8.55
N LYS A 13 -4.18 -10.57 8.34
CA LYS A 13 -3.27 -10.65 7.19
C LYS A 13 -4.03 -10.58 5.86
N ALA A 14 -5.16 -11.27 5.75
CA ALA A 14 -6.01 -11.23 4.58
C ALA A 14 -6.63 -9.83 4.37
N LYS A 15 -7.13 -9.18 5.43
CA LYS A 15 -7.68 -7.82 5.36
C LYS A 15 -6.65 -6.80 4.88
N LEU A 16 -5.43 -6.84 5.42
CA LEU A 16 -4.34 -5.95 4.99
C LEU A 16 -3.99 -6.17 3.51
N SER A 17 -3.82 -7.44 3.11
CA SER A 17 -3.57 -7.80 1.71
C SER A 17 -4.68 -7.33 0.77
N ASN A 18 -5.95 -7.48 1.16
CA ASN A 18 -7.10 -7.04 0.35
C ASN A 18 -7.17 -5.51 0.24
N LEU A 19 -6.76 -4.75 1.27
CA LEU A 19 -6.69 -3.29 1.18
C LEU A 19 -5.59 -2.82 0.22
N TRP A 20 -4.43 -3.50 0.19
CA TRP A 20 -3.41 -3.23 -0.83
C TRP A 20 -3.91 -3.52 -2.25
N ILE A 21 -4.64 -4.63 -2.43
CA ILE A 21 -5.29 -4.94 -3.71
C ILE A 21 -6.31 -3.86 -4.09
N PHE A 22 -7.14 -3.40 -3.15
CA PHE A 22 -8.09 -2.32 -3.38
C PHE A 22 -7.40 -1.01 -3.77
N TYR A 23 -6.33 -0.63 -3.08
CA TYR A 23 -5.51 0.53 -3.42
C TYR A 23 -4.90 0.40 -4.83
N LEU A 24 -4.34 -0.76 -5.17
CA LEU A 24 -3.78 -1.04 -6.49
C LEU A 24 -4.82 -0.94 -7.60
N PHE A 25 -6.01 -1.50 -7.40
CA PHE A 25 -7.08 -1.38 -8.38
C PHE A 25 -7.48 0.07 -8.61
N ASN A 26 -7.64 0.88 -7.56
CA ASN A 26 -7.95 2.30 -7.73
C ASN A 26 -6.83 3.05 -8.47
N THR A 27 -5.57 2.69 -8.19
CA THR A 27 -4.41 3.29 -8.88
C THR A 27 -4.41 2.93 -10.36
N ILE A 28 -4.53 1.64 -10.68
CA ILE A 28 -4.57 1.15 -12.08
C ILE A 28 -5.76 1.74 -12.83
N PHE A 29 -6.94 1.80 -12.20
CA PHE A 29 -8.11 2.41 -12.84
C PHE A 29 -7.91 3.90 -13.11
N ARG A 30 -7.30 4.65 -12.18
CA ARG A 30 -6.93 6.05 -12.42
C ARG A 30 -5.98 6.16 -13.61
N ASP A 31 -4.90 5.38 -13.62
CA ASP A 31 -3.90 5.40 -14.69
C ASP A 31 -4.53 5.06 -16.06
N ILE A 32 -5.49 4.14 -16.08
CA ILE A 32 -6.24 3.80 -17.30
C ILE A 32 -7.13 4.97 -17.73
N HIS A 33 -7.79 5.64 -16.79
CA HIS A 33 -8.69 6.74 -17.08
C HIS A 33 -7.94 7.98 -17.60
N GLU A 34 -6.73 8.22 -17.08
CA GLU A 34 -5.83 9.29 -17.49
C GLU A 34 -5.51 9.27 -19.00
N PHE A 35 -5.49 8.09 -19.65
CA PHE A 35 -5.32 7.99 -21.11
C PHE A 35 -6.43 8.67 -21.91
N ILE A 36 -7.62 8.88 -21.32
CA ILE A 36 -8.77 9.52 -21.95
C ILE A 36 -8.74 11.04 -21.72
N GLU A 37 -7.90 11.53 -20.81
CA GLU A 37 -7.75 12.96 -20.54
C GLU A 37 -7.28 13.72 -21.80
N PRO A 38 -7.96 14.82 -22.18
CA PRO A 38 -7.54 15.62 -23.33
C PRO A 38 -6.10 16.11 -23.21
N GLY A 39 -5.26 15.74 -24.19
CA GLY A 39 -3.87 16.17 -24.26
C GLY A 39 -2.86 15.25 -23.57
N PHE A 40 -3.29 14.27 -22.77
CA PHE A 40 -2.37 13.32 -22.10
C PHE A 40 -1.54 12.52 -23.13
N ILE A 41 -2.19 11.91 -24.11
CA ILE A 41 -1.51 11.11 -25.15
C ILE A 41 -0.51 11.95 -25.95
N GLU A 42 -0.86 13.20 -26.27
CA GLU A 42 0.02 14.11 -27.01
C GLU A 42 1.26 14.48 -26.20
N GLN A 43 1.10 14.76 -24.90
CA GLN A 43 2.23 15.00 -24.00
C GLN A 43 3.16 13.78 -23.95
N VAL A 44 2.60 12.58 -23.77
CA VAL A 44 3.39 11.35 -23.72
C VAL A 44 4.15 11.10 -25.03
N MET A 45 3.52 11.36 -26.18
CA MET A 45 4.18 11.26 -27.51
C MET A 45 5.32 12.27 -27.69
N THR A 46 5.24 13.44 -27.06
CA THR A 46 6.32 14.43 -27.04
C THR A 46 7.36 14.18 -25.95
N GLY A 47 7.22 13.08 -25.20
CA GLY A 47 8.14 12.69 -24.13
C GLY A 47 8.03 13.56 -22.88
N THR A 48 6.85 14.13 -22.63
CA THR A 48 6.57 14.97 -21.46
C THR A 48 5.32 14.48 -20.74
N PHE A 49 5.21 14.78 -19.45
CA PHE A 49 4.04 14.49 -18.64
C PHE A 49 3.89 15.58 -17.58
N ASN A 50 2.75 16.29 -17.58
CA ASN A 50 2.52 17.45 -16.69
C ASN A 50 3.67 18.48 -16.72
N GLY A 51 4.23 18.71 -17.91
CA GLY A 51 5.36 19.64 -18.12
C GLY A 51 6.73 19.11 -17.67
N ILE A 52 6.82 17.87 -17.18
CA ILE A 52 8.06 17.21 -16.79
C ILE A 52 8.52 16.30 -17.92
N GLN A 53 9.81 16.34 -18.27
CA GLN A 53 10.38 15.44 -19.26
C GLN A 53 10.38 14.00 -18.73
N ILE A 54 9.84 13.07 -19.53
CA ILE A 54 9.89 11.64 -19.24
C ILE A 54 11.33 11.18 -19.48
N THR A 55 12.05 10.88 -18.40
CA THR A 55 13.42 10.34 -18.46
C THR A 55 13.42 8.87 -18.05
N GLU A 56 14.42 8.11 -18.49
CA GLU A 56 14.61 6.70 -18.10
C GLU A 56 14.63 6.54 -16.56
N ASN A 57 15.34 7.45 -15.87
CA ASN A 57 15.41 7.44 -14.41
C ASN A 57 14.05 7.70 -13.75
N LEU A 58 13.23 8.58 -14.33
CA LEU A 58 11.89 8.86 -13.82
C LEU A 58 10.97 7.64 -13.99
N LEU A 59 11.04 6.97 -15.14
CA LEU A 59 10.29 5.73 -15.38
C LEU A 59 10.70 4.62 -14.41
N LEU A 60 12.00 4.43 -14.22
CA LEU A 60 12.53 3.46 -13.26
C LEU A 60 12.08 3.77 -11.84
N PHE A 61 12.14 5.04 -11.43
CA PHE A 61 11.69 5.49 -10.12
C PHE A 61 10.19 5.23 -9.91
N GLY A 62 9.35 5.54 -10.90
CA GLY A 62 7.92 5.23 -10.87
C GLY A 62 7.64 3.74 -10.69
N GLY A 63 8.40 2.88 -11.39
CA GLY A 63 8.33 1.43 -11.23
C GLY A 63 8.68 0.96 -9.82
N PHE A 64 9.74 1.50 -9.22
CA PHE A 64 10.10 1.18 -7.82
C PHE A 64 9.02 1.60 -6.83
N VAL A 65 8.39 2.75 -7.03
CA VAL A 65 7.30 3.22 -6.17
C VAL A 65 6.08 2.30 -6.28
N ALA A 66 5.72 1.89 -7.50
CA ALA A 66 4.62 0.95 -7.74
C ALA A 66 4.89 -0.45 -7.18
N GLU A 67 6.16 -0.86 -7.08
CA GLU A 67 6.52 -2.17 -6.54
C GLU A 67 6.25 -2.29 -5.03
N VAL A 68 6.25 -1.17 -4.29
CA VAL A 68 5.94 -1.16 -2.84
C VAL A 68 4.54 -1.74 -2.55
N PRO A 69 3.44 -1.18 -3.08
CA PRO A 69 2.10 -1.74 -2.86
C PRO A 69 1.94 -3.15 -3.44
N ILE A 70 2.55 -3.45 -4.60
CA ILE A 70 2.52 -4.79 -5.22
C ILE A 70 3.13 -5.83 -4.28
N SER A 71 4.34 -5.57 -3.81
CA SER A 71 5.04 -6.44 -2.85
C SER A 71 4.23 -6.61 -1.56
N MET A 72 3.59 -5.54 -1.07
CA MET A 72 2.80 -5.59 0.17
C MET A 72 1.55 -6.45 0.10
N VAL A 73 0.99 -6.71 -1.11
CA VAL A 73 -0.08 -7.70 -1.29
C VAL A 73 0.35 -9.07 -0.79
N LEU A 74 1.57 -9.49 -1.12
CA LEU A 74 2.14 -10.78 -0.73
C LEU A 74 2.72 -10.74 0.69
N LEU A 75 3.52 -9.72 1.01
CA LEU A 75 4.20 -9.61 2.29
C LEU A 75 3.21 -9.53 3.47
N SER A 76 2.04 -8.92 3.27
CA SER A 76 0.97 -8.89 4.29
C SER A 76 0.49 -10.29 4.68
N ARG A 77 0.64 -11.31 3.82
CA ARG A 77 0.28 -12.70 4.13
C ARG A 77 1.46 -13.48 4.71
N LEU A 78 2.64 -13.25 4.16
CA LEU A 78 3.84 -14.04 4.45
C LEU A 78 4.54 -13.61 5.75
N LEU A 79 4.60 -12.30 6.05
CA LEU A 79 5.38 -11.81 7.18
C LEU A 79 4.82 -12.22 8.55
N PRO A 80 5.68 -12.46 9.55
CA PRO A 80 5.27 -12.70 10.93
C PRO A 80 4.70 -11.42 11.55
N TYR A 81 3.83 -11.54 12.55
CA TYR A 81 3.07 -10.42 13.13
C TYR A 81 3.89 -9.13 13.35
N GLY A 82 5.05 -9.22 14.01
CA GLY A 82 5.82 -8.05 14.43
C GLY A 82 6.33 -7.25 13.23
N THR A 83 6.99 -7.94 12.30
CA THR A 83 7.51 -7.36 11.06
C THR A 83 6.37 -6.89 10.16
N ASN A 84 5.30 -7.68 10.05
CA ASN A 84 4.17 -7.39 9.18
C ASN A 84 3.44 -6.10 9.58
N ARG A 85 3.27 -5.88 10.90
CA ARG A 85 2.68 -4.66 11.45
C ARG A 85 3.45 -3.42 11.04
N TRP A 86 4.77 -3.40 11.28
CA TRP A 86 5.60 -2.25 10.95
C TRP A 86 5.80 -2.08 9.45
N ALA A 87 5.96 -3.16 8.70
CA ALA A 87 6.07 -3.12 7.24
C ALA A 87 4.83 -2.47 6.61
N ASN A 88 3.62 -2.84 7.04
CA ASN A 88 2.39 -2.22 6.56
C ASN A 88 2.29 -0.73 6.87
N ILE A 89 2.65 -0.32 8.09
CA ILE A 89 2.61 1.10 8.48
C ILE A 89 3.61 1.91 7.66
N ILE A 90 4.87 1.45 7.59
CA ILE A 90 5.94 2.17 6.89
C ILE A 90 5.62 2.27 5.39
N ALA A 91 5.26 1.14 4.76
CA ALA A 91 4.90 1.14 3.35
C ALA A 91 3.71 2.06 3.08
N ALA A 92 2.64 1.98 3.88
CA ALA A 92 1.47 2.82 3.70
C ALA A 92 1.79 4.31 3.87
N VAL A 93 2.65 4.70 4.82
CA VAL A 93 3.08 6.10 5.00
C VAL A 93 3.91 6.60 3.81
N ILE A 94 4.84 5.78 3.31
CA ILE A 94 5.65 6.13 2.12
C ILE A 94 4.74 6.32 0.90
N THR A 95 3.83 5.38 0.66
CA THR A 95 2.86 5.47 -0.43
C THR A 95 1.94 6.69 -0.27
N LEU A 96 1.47 6.97 0.95
CA LEU A 96 0.65 8.16 1.23
C LEU A 96 1.37 9.46 0.91
N ALA A 97 2.65 9.57 1.32
CA ALA A 97 3.45 10.75 1.05
C ALA A 97 3.68 10.94 -0.47
N PHE A 98 3.88 9.85 -1.20
CA PHE A 98 4.04 9.89 -2.65
C PHE A 98 2.75 10.38 -3.34
N GLU A 99 1.60 9.84 -2.96
CA GLU A 99 0.30 10.25 -3.51
C GLU A 99 -0.01 11.73 -3.24
N LEU A 100 0.31 12.22 -2.04
CA LEU A 100 0.15 13.62 -1.69
C LEU A 100 1.09 14.54 -2.48
N ASN A 101 2.30 14.08 -2.79
CA ASN A 101 3.27 14.85 -3.56
C ASN A 101 2.90 14.94 -5.05
N ASN A 102 2.24 13.92 -5.60
CA ASN A 102 1.73 13.97 -6.97
C ASN A 102 0.62 15.02 -7.14
N GLY A 103 -0.17 15.26 -6.09
CA GLY A 103 -1.25 16.24 -6.12
C GLY A 103 -2.41 15.79 -7.01
N THR A 104 -3.22 16.76 -7.45
CA THR A 104 -4.40 16.55 -8.28
C THR A 104 -4.51 17.70 -9.29
N THR A 105 -4.77 17.42 -10.55
CA THR A 105 -5.01 18.46 -11.57
C THR A 105 -6.49 18.69 -11.82
N ASP A 106 -7.33 17.65 -11.62
CA ASP A 106 -8.75 17.69 -11.90
C ASP A 106 -9.62 16.99 -10.83
N LEU A 107 -10.93 16.88 -11.13
CA LEU A 107 -11.89 16.23 -10.25
C LEU A 107 -11.76 14.70 -10.23
N ASP A 108 -11.30 14.10 -11.33
CA ASP A 108 -11.12 12.65 -11.43
C ASP A 108 -9.93 12.20 -10.57
N ASP A 109 -8.82 12.92 -10.67
CA ASP A 109 -7.65 12.79 -9.80
C ASP A 109 -8.03 12.94 -8.33
N THR A 110 -8.82 13.97 -8.01
CA THR A 110 -9.26 14.24 -6.64
C THR A 110 -10.08 13.07 -6.09
N PHE A 111 -11.01 12.52 -6.89
CA PHE A 111 -11.84 11.40 -6.49
C PHE A 111 -11.00 10.14 -6.20
N HIS A 112 -10.11 9.78 -7.14
CA HIS A 112 -9.24 8.62 -6.97
C HIS A 112 -8.25 8.81 -5.82
N LEU A 113 -7.70 10.02 -5.64
CA LEU A 113 -6.82 10.33 -4.51
C LEU A 113 -7.52 10.13 -3.18
N ILE A 114 -8.76 10.61 -3.02
CA ILE A 114 -9.53 10.42 -1.77
C ILE A 114 -9.70 8.93 -1.46
N LEU A 115 -10.09 8.10 -2.44
CA LEU A 115 -10.27 6.66 -2.22
C LEU A 115 -8.96 5.96 -1.85
N LYS A 116 -7.86 6.32 -2.52
CA LYS A 116 -6.51 5.81 -2.21
C LYS A 116 -6.07 6.20 -0.80
N MET A 117 -6.27 7.47 -0.42
CA MET A 117 -5.95 7.98 0.93
C MET A 117 -6.74 7.24 2.01
N VAL A 118 -8.03 7.03 1.80
CA VAL A 118 -8.88 6.26 2.72
C VAL A 118 -8.32 4.84 2.88
N ALA A 119 -8.01 4.15 1.79
CA ALA A 119 -7.45 2.79 1.84
C ALA A 119 -6.14 2.72 2.65
N LEU A 120 -5.22 3.65 2.41
CA LEU A 120 -3.93 3.71 3.10
C LEU A 120 -4.10 4.03 4.60
N LEU A 121 -5.00 4.94 4.95
CA LEU A 121 -5.33 5.23 6.35
C LEU A 121 -5.95 4.01 7.05
N PHE A 122 -6.79 3.23 6.36
CA PHE A 122 -7.32 1.98 6.89
C PHE A 122 -6.22 0.93 7.10
N ILE A 123 -5.24 0.82 6.20
CA ILE A 123 -4.08 -0.07 6.37
C ILE A 123 -3.30 0.31 7.63
N ILE A 124 -2.96 1.60 7.78
CA ILE A 124 -2.24 2.12 8.95
C ILE A 124 -3.05 1.83 10.23
N TRP A 125 -4.34 2.14 10.23
CA TRP A 125 -5.21 1.95 11.39
C TRP A 125 -5.34 0.48 11.79
N LEU A 126 -5.57 -0.43 10.83
CA LEU A 126 -5.67 -1.87 11.10
C LEU A 126 -4.35 -2.43 11.60
N ALA A 127 -3.23 -2.10 10.94
CA ALA A 127 -1.90 -2.52 11.37
C ALA A 127 -1.57 -1.98 12.77
N TRP A 128 -1.95 -0.74 13.07
CA TRP A 128 -1.75 -0.16 14.39
C TRP A 128 -2.59 -0.85 15.47
N ARG A 129 -3.87 -1.11 15.20
CA ARG A 129 -4.82 -1.74 16.12
C ARG A 129 -4.56 -3.22 16.33
N TRP A 130 -3.88 -3.88 15.39
CA TRP A 130 -3.47 -5.27 15.52
C TRP A 130 -2.52 -5.39 16.71
N ARG A 131 -3.02 -5.76 17.90
CA ARG A 131 -2.23 -6.00 19.14
C ARG A 131 -1.87 -7.47 19.27
N ASN A 132 -0.60 -7.73 19.54
CA ASN A 132 -0.06 -9.06 19.70
C ASN A 132 -0.69 -9.73 20.92
N SER A 133 -1.32 -10.89 20.72
CA SER A 133 -1.73 -11.77 21.82
C SER A 133 -0.76 -12.96 21.92
N ALA A 134 0.55 -12.70 21.89
CA ALA A 134 1.57 -13.73 22.10
C ALA A 134 1.75 -14.01 23.61
N PRO A 135 1.75 -15.28 24.04
CA PRO A 135 2.03 -15.61 25.44
C PRO A 135 3.50 -15.34 25.74
N LYS A 136 3.79 -14.73 26.90
CA LYS A 136 5.13 -14.83 27.52
C LYS A 136 5.47 -16.32 27.59
N GLN A 137 6.54 -16.75 26.93
CA GLN A 137 7.19 -18.00 27.29
C GLN A 137 7.60 -17.85 28.75
N TYR A 138 6.86 -18.48 29.66
CA TYR A 138 7.40 -18.73 30.98
C TYR A 138 8.52 -19.73 30.77
N SER A 139 9.75 -19.27 30.94
CA SER A 139 10.92 -20.13 31.09
C SER A 139 10.57 -21.17 32.14
N THR A 140 10.47 -22.44 31.75
CA THR A 140 10.56 -23.56 32.67
C THR A 140 11.99 -23.60 33.19
N SER A 141 12.31 -22.67 34.09
CA SER A 141 13.40 -22.77 35.02
C SER A 141 12.86 -23.52 36.23
N GLN A 142 13.57 -24.58 36.62
CA GLN A 142 13.37 -25.43 37.82
C GLN A 142 12.55 -26.70 37.58
N GLU A 143 13.21 -27.74 37.07
CA GLU A 143 13.21 -29.02 37.77
C GLU A 143 14.64 -29.24 38.28
N ALA A 144 14.76 -29.24 39.60
CA ALA A 144 15.93 -29.63 40.38
C ALA A 144 15.61 -30.99 41.02
#